data_AF-A0A4Y2LRY8-F1
#
_entry.id   AF-A0A4Y2LRY8-F1
#
_cell.length_a   1.000
_cell.length_b   1.000
_cell.length_c   1.000
_cell.angle_alpha   90.00
_cell.angle_beta   90.00
_cell.angle_gamma   90.00
#
_symmetry.space_group_name_H-M   'P 1'
#
loop_
_entity.id
_entity.type
_entity.pdbx_description
1 polymer ?
#
loop_
_entity_poly.entity_id
_entity_poly.type
_entity_poly.pdbx_seq_one_letter_code
_entity_poly.pdbx_strand_id
1 'polypeptide(L)' 'MSDHPAYSPDLATSDFHLFPELKNWLGGPRFQKNEEIQSKVRAHLTSLAVTFFEEGIGNLAYRYDKCLNLNGDYVDK' A
#
# COMPACT_ATOMS: atom_id res chain seq x y z
N MET A 1 -1.56 18.86 -3.27
CA MET A 1 -1.28 17.73 -4.16
C MET A 1 0.22 17.57 -4.18
N SER A 2 0.73 16.40 -3.82
CA SER A 2 2.16 16.09 -3.99
C SER A 2 2.40 15.80 -5.46
N ASP A 3 3.55 16.22 -5.99
CA ASP A 3 3.98 15.75 -7.30
C ASP A 3 4.21 14.24 -7.23
N HIS A 4 3.58 13.51 -8.14
CA HIS A 4 3.72 12.06 -8.24
C HIS A 4 4.12 11.71 -9.68
N PRO A 5 5.32 11.13 -9.89
CA PRO A 5 5.75 10.73 -11.22
C PRO A 5 4.79 9.69 -11.82
N ALA A 6 4.59 9.76 -13.12
CA ALA A 6 3.78 8.79 -13.83
C ALA A 6 4.41 7.39 -13.73
N TYR A 7 3.56 6.37 -13.56
CA TYR A 7 3.96 4.96 -13.48
C TYR A 7 4.89 4.60 -12.31
N SER A 8 4.82 5.29 -11.17
CA SER A 8 5.64 4.97 -9.98
C SER A 8 4.85 4.37 -8.81
N PRO A 9 4.27 3.16 -8.95
CA PRO A 9 3.56 2.49 -7.87
C PRO A 9 4.49 2.15 -6.69
N ASP A 10 5.78 1.99 -6.95
CA ASP A 10 6.83 1.83 -5.94
C ASP A 10 7.02 3.05 -5.04
N LEU A 11 6.48 4.21 -5.42
CA LEU A 11 6.44 5.45 -4.65
C LEU A 11 5.03 5.80 -4.11
N ALA A 12 4.04 4.94 -4.34
CA ALA A 12 2.69 5.11 -3.82
C ALA A 12 2.48 4.19 -2.60
N THR A 13 2.23 4.78 -1.42
CA THR A 13 2.04 4.03 -0.17
C THR A 13 0.87 3.03 -0.25
N SER A 14 -0.16 3.33 -1.04
CA SER A 14 -1.23 2.40 -1.38
C SER A 14 -0.71 1.13 -2.03
N ASP A 15 0.17 1.25 -3.01
CA ASP A 15 0.58 0.16 -3.89
C ASP A 15 1.71 -0.69 -3.30
N PHE A 16 2.71 -0.06 -2.67
CA PHE A 16 3.83 -0.82 -2.10
C PHE A 16 3.56 -1.36 -0.69
N HIS A 17 2.60 -0.80 0.07
CA HIS A 17 2.37 -1.15 1.49
C HIS A 17 0.94 -1.65 1.77
N LEU A 18 -0.10 -0.87 1.46
CA LEU A 18 -1.48 -1.18 1.82
C LEU A 18 -2.09 -2.34 1.03
N PHE A 19 -2.06 -2.27 -0.31
CA PHE A 19 -2.64 -3.30 -1.16
C PHE A 19 -1.97 -4.67 -1.03
N PRO A 20 -0.65 -4.78 -0.79
CA PRO A 20 -0.03 -6.06 -0.47
C PRO A 20 -0.62 -6.73 0.78
N GLU A 21 -0.86 -5.96 1.84
CA GLU A 21 -1.52 -6.45 3.04
C GLU A 21 -2.95 -6.93 2.72
N LEU A 22 -3.73 -6.07 2.04
CA LEU A 22 -5.10 -6.43 1.63
C LEU A 22 -5.14 -7.65 0.71
N LYS A 23 -4.20 -7.79 -0.21
CA LYS A 23 -4.09 -8.94 -1.12
C LYS A 23 -3.84 -10.23 -0.35
N ASN A 24 -2.96 -10.19 0.65
CA ASN A 24 -2.69 -11.33 1.51
C ASN A 24 -3.93 -11.73 2.32
N TRP A 25 -4.64 -10.74 2.88
CA TRP A 25 -5.86 -10.98 3.63
C TRP A 25 -7.03 -11.48 2.76
N LEU A 26 -7.17 -10.96 1.53
CA LEU A 26 -8.19 -11.35 0.56
C LEU A 26 -7.94 -12.72 -0.11
N GLY A 27 -6.74 -13.28 0.01
CA GLY A 27 -6.27 -14.42 -0.81
C GLY A 27 -6.98 -15.77 -0.63
N GLY A 28 -8.04 -15.86 0.16
CA GLY A 28 -8.74 -17.12 0.46
C GLY A 28 -10.28 -17.05 0.44
N PRO A 29 -10.90 -16.04 1.08
CA PRO A 29 -12.36 -15.99 1.18
C PRO A 29 -13.05 -15.75 -0.17
N ARG A 30 -14.20 -16.40 -0.38
CA ARG A 30 -15.15 -16.02 -1.43
C ARG A 30 -16.27 -15.19 -0.80
N PHE A 31 -16.54 -14.03 -1.39
CA PHE A 31 -17.63 -13.15 -0.98
C PHE A 31 -18.78 -13.30 -1.97
N GLN A 32 -20.01 -13.36 -1.48
CA GLN A 32 -21.19 -13.53 -2.35
C GLN A 32 -21.76 -12.19 -2.83
N LYS A 33 -21.46 -11.10 -2.12
CA LYS A 33 -22.02 -9.76 -2.36
C LYS A 33 -20.97 -8.67 -2.15
N ASN A 34 -21.16 -7.54 -2.83
CA ASN A 34 -20.27 -6.39 -2.72
C ASN A 34 -20.31 -5.75 -1.32
N GLU A 35 -21.47 -5.74 -0.66
CA GLU A 35 -21.62 -5.18 0.68
C GLU A 35 -20.84 -6.00 1.73
N GLU A 36 -20.73 -7.32 1.50
CA GLU A 36 -19.96 -8.22 2.35
C GLU A 36 -18.47 -7.89 2.29
N ILE A 37 -17.88 -7.79 1.09
CA ILE A 37 -16.46 -7.44 0.94
C ILE A 37 -16.18 -6.02 1.44
N GLN A 38 -17.05 -5.04 1.17
CA GLN A 38 -16.87 -3.67 1.65
C GLN A 38 -16.86 -3.59 3.19
N SER A 39 -17.79 -4.27 3.86
CA SER A 39 -17.85 -4.28 5.33
C SER A 39 -16.63 -4.96 5.95
N LYS A 40 -16.21 -6.11 5.39
CA LYS A 40 -15.04 -6.84 5.90
C LYS A 40 -13.72 -6.10 5.63
N VAL A 41 -13.54 -5.47 4.46
CA VAL A 41 -12.36 -4.63 4.18
C VAL A 41 -12.30 -3.46 5.16
N ARG A 42 -13.41 -2.76 5.42
CA ARG A 42 -13.44 -1.67 6.42
C ARG A 42 -13.07 -2.15 7.82
N ALA A 43 -13.64 -3.28 8.25
CA ALA A 43 -13.35 -3.85 9.56
C ALA A 43 -11.87 -4.26 9.68
N HIS A 44 -11.33 -4.89 8.63
CA HIS A 44 -9.94 -5.30 8.57
C HIS A 44 -8.98 -4.10 8.65
N LEU A 45 -9.20 -3.07 7.83
CA LEU A 45 -8.39 -1.85 7.87
C LEU A 45 -8.46 -1.14 9.22
N THR A 46 -9.63 -1.17 9.89
CA THR A 46 -9.80 -0.60 11.24
C THR A 46 -9.07 -1.43 12.31
N SER A 47 -8.86 -2.72 12.05
CA SER A 47 -8.15 -3.63 12.97
C SER A 47 -6.63 -3.55 12.87
N LEU A 48 -6.10 -2.97 11.79
CA LEU A 48 -4.66 -2.77 11.63
C LEU A 48 -4.16 -1.76 12.67
N ALA A 49 -2.98 -2.03 13.22
CA ALA A 49 -2.34 -1.14 14.17
C ALA A 49 -2.03 0.21 13.50
N VAL A 50 -2.09 1.31 14.27
CA VAL A 50 -1.71 2.64 13.76
C VAL A 50 -0.28 2.62 13.21
N THR A 51 0.62 1.88 13.86
CA THR A 51 2.01 1.71 13.44
C THR A 51 2.14 1.12 12.04
N PHE A 52 1.21 0.29 11.58
CA PHE A 52 1.22 -0.22 10.21
C PHE A 52 1.13 0.93 9.19
N PHE A 53 0.27 1.92 9.42
CA PHE A 53 0.13 3.06 8.53
C PHE A 53 1.32 4.02 8.66
N GLU A 54 1.81 4.22 9.88
CA GLU A 54 3.01 5.04 10.13
C GLU A 54 4.25 4.46 9.45
N GLU A 55 4.45 3.14 9.48
CA GLU A 55 5.53 2.45 8.78
C GLU A 55 5.43 2.64 7.26
N GLY A 56 4.23 2.49 6.68
CA GLY A 56 4.00 2.70 5.24
C GLY A 56 4.35 4.13 4.81
N ILE A 57 3.93 5.12 5.59
CA ILE A 57 4.22 6.54 5.33
C ILE A 57 5.71 6.85 5.57
N GLY A 58 6.31 6.32 6.64
CA GLY A 58 7.72 6.52 6.96
C GLY A 58 8.65 5.92 5.91
N ASN A 59 8.28 4.76 5.35
CA ASN A 59 9.03 4.10 4.28
C ASN A 59 9.04 4.89 2.96
N LEU A 60 8.14 5.86 2.79
CA LEU A 60 8.09 6.69 1.59
C LEU A 60 9.39 7.50 1.41
N ALA A 61 9.93 8.07 2.48
CA ALA A 61 11.18 8.84 2.43
C ALA A 61 12.36 7.98 1.96
N TYR A 62 12.47 6.76 2.51
CA TYR A 62 13.49 5.78 2.10
C TYR A 62 13.36 5.38 0.62
N ARG A 63 12.13 5.17 0.14
CA ARG A 63 11.87 4.81 -1.27
C ARG A 63 12.22 5.96 -2.22
N TYR A 64 11.90 7.21 -1.86
CA TYR A 64 12.33 8.36 -2.66
C TYR A 64 13.86 8.48 -2.73
N ASP A 65 14.56 8.35 -1.61
CA ASP A 65 16.03 8.36 -1.58
C ASP A 65 16.62 7.25 -2.46
N LYS A 66 16.08 6.03 -2.35
CA LYS A 66 16.50 4.89 -3.19
C LYS A 66 16.23 5.15 -4.67
N CYS A 67 15.08 5.72 -5.04
CA CYS A 67 14.77 6.07 -6.43
C CYS A 67 15.75 7.13 -6.98
N LEU A 68 16.11 8.14 -6.20
CA LEU A 68 17.11 9.14 -6.58
C LEU A 68 18.49 8.51 -6.80
N ASN A 69 18.91 7.61 -5.91
CA ASN A 69 20.16 6.86 -6.02
C ASN A 69 20.16 5.88 -7.21
N LEU A 70 19.00 5.50 -7.71
CA LEU A 70 18.79 4.69 -8.92
C LEU A 70 18.55 5.56 -10.16
N ASN A 71 18.82 6.87 -10.10
CA ASN A 71 18.62 7.81 -11.22
C ASN A 71 17.18 7.81 -11.77
N GLY A 72 16.19 7.57 -10.91
CA GLY A 72 14.77 7.53 -11.27
C GLY A 72 14.26 6.15 -11.70
N ASP A 73 15.08 5.10 -11.64
CA ASP A 73 14.63 3.73 -11.89
C ASP A 73 13.81 3.16 -10.73
N TYR A 74 13.10 2.06 -10.99
CA TYR A 74 12.16 1.44 -10.06
C TYR A 74 12.82 0.95 -8.77
N VAL A 75 12.14 1.20 -7.66
CA VAL A 75 12.53 0.68 -6.36
C VAL A 75 11.92 -0.70 -6.12
N ASP A 76 12.79 -1.71 -6.12
CA ASP A 76 12.41 -3.06 -5.72
C ASP A 76 11.77 -3.12 -4.33
N LYS A 77 10.87 -4.08 -4.19
CA LYS A 77 10.05 -4.30 -3.01
C LYS A 77 10.81 -4.97 -1.86
#